data_AF-A0A1W9GLU5-F1
#
_entry.id   AF-A0A1W9GLU5-F1
#
_cell.length_a   1.000
_cell.length_b   1.000
_cell.length_c   1.000
_cell.angle_alpha   90.00
_cell.angle_beta   90.00
_cell.angle_gamma   90.00
#
_symmetry.space_group_name_H-M   'P 1'
#
loop_
_entity.id
_entity.type
_entity.pdbx_description
1 polymer ?
#
loop_
_entity_poly.entity_id
_entity_poly.type
_entity_poly.pdbx_seq_one_letter_code
_entity_poly.pdbx_strand_id
1 'polypeptide(L)'
;MIRRLMTGALVKAIALSGWMATPVFANEEWQWPTVYTMSNQTDGNAVLVFRQHGDTLVPAGSFPTGGKGAGGGLGNQGALALSDDGEALLVREPW
;
A
#
# COMPACT_ATOMS: atom_id res chain seq x y z
N MET A 1 -26.67 -2.43 -15.36
CA MET A 1 -26.75 -3.89 -15.17
C MET A 1 -26.66 -4.18 -13.68
N ILE A 2 -27.81 -4.51 -13.09
CA ILE A 2 -28.10 -5.20 -11.81
C ILE A 2 -27.28 -4.82 -10.56
N ARG A 3 -27.90 -3.93 -9.77
CA ARG A 3 -27.71 -3.68 -8.33
C ARG A 3 -28.27 -4.87 -7.55
N ARG A 4 -27.49 -5.56 -6.71
CA ARG A 4 -28.02 -6.58 -5.77
C ARG A 4 -27.56 -6.29 -4.35
N LEU A 5 -28.56 -5.93 -3.55
CA LEU A 5 -28.59 -5.96 -2.09
C LEU A 5 -28.26 -7.37 -1.61
N MET A 6 -27.39 -7.53 -0.61
CA MET A 6 -27.39 -8.72 0.25
C MET A 6 -27.36 -8.30 1.73
N THR A 7 -28.47 -8.61 2.36
CA THR A 7 -28.83 -8.50 3.76
C THR A 7 -28.24 -9.68 4.55
N GLY A 8 -27.79 -9.46 5.80
CA GLY A 8 -27.59 -10.50 6.81
C GLY A 8 -26.41 -10.19 7.73
N ALA A 9 -26.47 -10.25 9.06
CA ALA A 9 -27.54 -10.62 9.97
C ALA A 9 -27.27 -9.99 11.34
N LEU A 10 -28.33 -9.57 12.05
CA LEU A 10 -28.29 -9.31 13.48
C LEU A 10 -27.97 -10.61 14.24
N VAL A 11 -27.09 -10.55 15.24
CA VAL A 11 -27.10 -11.49 16.37
C VAL A 11 -27.12 -10.71 17.68
N LYS A 12 -28.09 -11.06 18.53
CA LYS A 12 -28.40 -10.47 19.84
C LYS A 12 -27.42 -10.92 20.94
N ALA A 13 -27.26 -10.05 21.94
CA ALA A 13 -26.39 -10.14 23.12
C ALA A 13 -26.79 -11.18 24.19
N ILE A 14 -25.83 -11.49 25.10
CA ILE A 14 -25.86 -11.94 26.53
C ILE A 14 -24.58 -12.79 26.77
N ALA A 15 -23.69 -12.66 27.77
CA ALA A 15 -23.57 -11.88 29.01
C ALA A 15 -22.17 -12.03 29.69
N LEU A 16 -21.80 -11.00 30.47
CA LEU A 16 -20.94 -10.94 31.67
C LEU A 16 -19.41 -11.22 31.66
N SER A 17 -18.71 -10.19 32.20
CA SER A 17 -17.40 -10.14 32.87
C SER A 17 -16.12 -10.08 32.02
N GLY A 18 -15.37 -8.98 32.21
CA GLY A 18 -13.92 -8.91 32.00
C GLY A 18 -13.45 -8.50 30.60
N TRP A 19 -12.78 -7.35 30.53
CA TRP A 19 -12.06 -6.77 29.38
C TRP A 19 -12.93 -6.41 28.16
N MET A 20 -12.99 -5.11 27.84
CA MET A 20 -13.43 -4.66 26.52
C MET A 20 -12.39 -5.07 25.48
N ALA A 21 -12.43 -6.34 25.04
CA ALA A 21 -11.90 -6.69 23.74
C ALA A 21 -12.89 -6.14 22.72
N THR A 22 -12.62 -4.94 22.21
CA THR A 22 -13.29 -4.46 21.00
C THR A 22 -13.00 -5.50 19.91
N PRO A 23 -14.00 -6.07 19.23
CA PRO A 23 -13.72 -6.90 18.07
C PRO A 23 -12.96 -6.03 17.06
N VAL A 24 -11.70 -6.36 16.78
CA VAL A 24 -11.00 -5.87 15.60
C VAL A 24 -11.64 -6.60 14.44
N PHE A 25 -12.42 -5.88 13.65
CA PHE A 25 -12.84 -6.37 12.35
C PHE A 25 -11.62 -6.26 11.44
N ALA A 26 -11.15 -7.39 10.91
CA ALA A 26 -10.31 -7.35 9.72
C ALA A 26 -11.14 -6.66 8.63
N ASN A 27 -10.71 -5.48 8.20
CA ASN A 27 -11.33 -4.82 7.06
C ASN A 27 -10.91 -5.56 5.80
N GLU A 28 -11.71 -6.55 5.40
CA GLU A 28 -11.71 -7.07 4.02
C GLU A 28 -12.32 -6.04 3.05
N GLU A 29 -11.98 -4.75 3.24
CA GLU A 29 -12.14 -3.81 2.15
C GLU A 29 -11.23 -4.33 1.06
N TRP A 30 -11.77 -4.52 -0.15
CA TRP A 30 -11.00 -4.89 -1.33
C TRP A 30 -9.99 -3.77 -1.59
N GLN A 31 -8.88 -3.81 -0.86
CA GLN A 31 -7.77 -2.88 -0.97
C GLN A 31 -7.10 -3.25 -2.27
N TRP A 32 -7.28 -2.39 -3.26
CA TRP A 32 -6.59 -2.60 -4.51
C TRP A 32 -5.08 -2.67 -4.28
N PRO A 33 -4.34 -3.53 -5.02
CA PRO A 33 -2.90 -3.64 -4.85
C PRO A 33 -2.22 -2.27 -4.92
N THR A 34 -1.27 -2.04 -4.01
CA THR A 34 -0.43 -0.84 -4.06
C THR A 34 0.89 -1.21 -4.72
N VAL A 35 1.26 -0.46 -5.75
CA VAL A 35 2.50 -0.65 -6.50
C VAL A 35 3.45 0.49 -6.14
N TYR A 36 4.67 0.12 -5.78
CA TYR A 36 5.75 1.05 -5.48
C TYR A 36 6.81 0.97 -6.57
N THR A 37 7.30 2.12 -6.99
CA THR A 37 8.46 2.24 -7.88
C THR A 37 9.28 3.45 -7.50
N MET A 38 10.45 3.63 -8.09
CA MET A 38 11.34 4.74 -7.83
C MET A 38 11.51 5.57 -9.10
N SER A 39 11.56 6.90 -8.96
CA SER A 39 11.97 7.76 -10.06
C SER A 39 13.49 7.61 -10.32
N ASN A 40 14.03 8.35 -11.30
CA ASN A 40 15.48 8.36 -11.53
C ASN A 40 15.95 9.78 -11.85
N GLN A 41 15.42 10.76 -11.13
CA GLN A 41 15.69 12.17 -11.40
C GLN A 41 17.03 12.58 -10.79
N THR A 42 17.87 13.29 -11.54
CA THR A 42 19.17 13.81 -11.08
C THR A 42 19.04 14.87 -10.00
N ASP A 43 17.87 15.51 -9.92
CA ASP A 43 17.64 16.68 -9.09
C ASP A 43 16.84 16.35 -7.82
N GLY A 44 16.46 15.08 -7.65
CA GLY A 44 15.76 14.60 -6.47
C GLY A 44 14.98 13.32 -6.76
N ASN A 45 15.45 12.20 -6.22
CA ASN A 45 14.80 10.92 -6.38
C ASN A 45 13.62 10.75 -5.42
N ALA A 46 12.64 9.96 -5.82
CA ALA A 46 11.42 9.75 -5.05
C ALA A 46 10.86 8.34 -5.24
N VAL A 47 10.27 7.79 -4.18
CA VAL A 47 9.37 6.65 -4.27
C VAL A 47 8.02 7.13 -4.75
N LEU A 48 7.53 6.53 -5.84
CA LEU A 48 6.22 6.78 -6.41
C LEU A 48 5.28 5.64 -6.01
N VAL A 49 4.08 6.02 -5.56
CA VAL A 49 3.06 5.08 -5.08
C VAL A 49 1.85 5.13 -6.01
N PHE A 50 1.36 3.97 -6.39
CA PHE A 50 0.18 3.82 -7.23
C PHE A 50 -0.80 2.85 -6.59
N ARG A 51 -2.10 3.18 -6.67
CA ARG A 51 -3.17 2.21 -6.43
C ARG A 51 -3.55 1.58 -7.75
N GLN A 52 -3.54 0.25 -7.81
CA GLN A 52 -4.05 -0.45 -8.98
C GLN A 52 -5.58 -0.30 -9.04
N HIS A 53 -6.15 -0.19 -10.23
CA HIS A 53 -7.60 -0.19 -10.43
C HIS A 53 -7.90 -0.90 -11.74
N GLY A 54 -8.23 -2.20 -11.65
CA GLY A 54 -8.22 -3.09 -12.81
C GLY A 54 -6.81 -3.18 -13.40
N ASP A 55 -6.69 -2.88 -14.69
CA ASP A 55 -5.43 -2.91 -15.44
C ASP A 55 -4.71 -1.55 -15.46
N THR A 56 -5.16 -0.59 -14.65
CA THR A 56 -4.59 0.77 -14.61
C THR A 56 -3.94 1.06 -13.27
N LEU A 57 -2.88 1.87 -13.27
CA LEU A 57 -2.24 2.40 -12.07
C LEU A 57 -2.65 3.87 -11.88
N VAL A 58 -3.23 4.18 -10.72
CA VAL A 58 -3.65 5.53 -10.33
C VAL A 58 -2.61 6.09 -9.35
N PRO A 59 -2.01 7.27 -9.61
CA PRO A 59 -1.08 7.90 -8.68
C PRO A 59 -1.72 8.09 -7.31
N ALA A 60 -1.00 7.70 -6.25
CA ALA A 60 -1.47 7.72 -4.87
C ALA A 60 -0.50 8.42 -3.91
N GLY A 61 0.75 8.66 -4.31
CA GLY A 61 1.72 9.39 -3.51
C GLY A 61 3.10 9.51 -4.15
N SER A 62 3.91 10.42 -3.60
CA SER A 62 5.30 10.59 -3.95
C SER A 62 6.08 10.99 -2.70
N PHE A 63 7.14 10.26 -2.39
CA PHE A 63 7.94 10.43 -1.18
C PHE A 63 9.40 10.66 -1.56
N PRO A 64 9.98 11.84 -1.29
CA PRO A 64 11.38 12.11 -1.61
C PRO A 64 12.28 11.19 -0.78
N THR A 65 13.27 10.57 -1.43
CA THR A 65 14.23 9.70 -0.74
C THR A 65 15.43 10.48 -0.18
N GLY A 66 15.59 11.74 -0.62
CA GLY A 66 16.74 12.58 -0.32
C GLY A 66 17.97 12.29 -1.20
N GLY A 67 17.93 11.20 -1.98
CA GLY A 67 18.97 10.82 -2.93
C GLY A 67 18.76 11.43 -4.32
N LYS A 68 19.69 11.14 -5.22
CA LYS A 68 19.65 11.53 -6.64
C LYS A 68 19.77 10.31 -7.53
N GLY A 69 18.97 10.28 -8.58
CA GLY A 69 19.12 9.32 -9.67
C GLY A 69 20.27 9.70 -10.61
N ALA A 70 20.58 8.81 -11.55
CA ALA A 70 21.55 9.11 -12.62
C ALA A 70 20.93 9.80 -13.84
N GLY A 71 19.60 9.97 -13.89
CA GLY A 71 18.92 10.53 -15.07
C GLY A 71 18.85 9.60 -16.29
N GLY A 72 19.46 8.41 -16.21
CA GLY A 72 19.44 7.39 -17.26
C GLY A 72 18.34 6.32 -17.08
N GLY A 73 18.53 5.15 -17.68
CA GLY A 73 17.68 3.99 -17.39
C GLY A 73 17.79 3.54 -15.92
N LEU A 74 16.72 3.00 -15.35
CA LEU A 74 16.64 2.69 -13.91
C LEU A 74 17.75 1.72 -13.45
N GLY A 75 18.23 0.82 -14.31
CA GLY A 75 19.45 0.01 -14.15
C GLY A 75 19.52 -0.93 -12.93
N ASN A 76 18.67 -0.72 -11.93
CA ASN A 76 18.66 -1.36 -10.63
C ASN A 76 17.26 -1.91 -10.36
N GLN A 77 17.11 -3.23 -10.52
CA GLN A 77 15.85 -3.95 -10.32
C GLN A 77 15.62 -4.40 -8.87
N GLY A 78 16.39 -3.83 -7.91
CA GLY A 78 16.32 -4.20 -6.48
C GLY A 78 16.43 -3.02 -5.52
N ALA A 79 16.08 -1.81 -5.97
CA ALA A 79 16.14 -0.60 -5.15
C ALA A 79 15.04 -0.51 -4.08
N LEU A 80 13.99 -1.33 -4.20
CA LEU A 80 12.87 -1.39 -3.27
C LEU A 80 12.72 -2.81 -2.72
N ALA A 81 12.54 -2.92 -1.40
CA ALA A 81 12.22 -4.18 -0.73
C ALA A 81 11.18 -3.92 0.36
N LEU A 82 10.20 -4.80 0.50
CA LEU A 82 9.34 -4.80 1.69
C LEU A 82 10.09 -5.52 2.82
N SER A 83 9.92 -5.05 4.05
CA SER A 83 10.28 -5.82 5.24
C SER A 83 9.48 -7.11 5.31
N ASP A 84 9.98 -8.09 6.05
CA ASP A 84 9.34 -9.41 6.17
C ASP A 84 7.90 -9.33 6.74
N ASP A 85 7.64 -8.33 7.57
CA ASP A 85 6.31 -8.05 8.13
C ASP A 85 5.42 -7.18 7.22
N GLY A 86 5.97 -6.64 6.13
CA GLY A 86 5.25 -5.78 5.19
C GLY A 86 4.95 -4.36 5.70
N GLU A 87 5.42 -4.01 6.91
CA GLU A 87 5.13 -2.72 7.55
C GLU A 87 6.06 -1.60 7.07
N ALA A 88 7.20 -1.94 6.45
CA ALA A 88 8.16 -0.98 5.95
C ALA A 88 8.53 -1.26 4.48
N LEU A 89 8.70 -0.17 3.72
CA LEU A 89 9.36 -0.19 2.43
C LEU A 89 10.79 0.33 2.59
N LEU A 90 11.76 -0.53 2.34
CA LEU A 90 13.17 -0.20 2.32
C LEU A 90 13.57 0.27 0.94
N VAL A 91 14.39 1.32 0.92
CA VAL A 91 14.80 2.04 -0.28
C VAL A 91 16.32 2.08 -0.31
N ARG A 92 16.92 1.63 -1.42
CA ARG A 92 18.36 1.73 -1.66
C ARG A 92 18.62 2.64 -2.86
N GLU A 93 19.35 3.71 -2.63
CA GLU A 93 19.85 4.59 -3.69
C GLU A 93 21.08 3.97 -4.38
N PRO A 94 21.25 4.18 -5.70
CA PRO A 94 22.40 3.65 -6.43
C PRO A 94 23.74 4.36 -6.14
N TRP A 95 23.76 5.53 -5.49
CA TRP A 95 24.97 6.29 -5.12
C TRP A 95 24.74 7.15 -3.87
#